data_AF-A0A067PFF6-F1
#
_entry.id   AF-A0A067PFF6-F1
#
_cell.length_a   1.000
_cell.length_b   1.000
_cell.length_c   1.000
_cell.angle_alpha   90.00
_cell.angle_beta   90.00
_cell.angle_gamma   90.00
#
_symmetry.space_group_name_H-M   'P 1'
#
loop_
_entity.id
_entity.type
_entity.pdbx_description
1 polymer ?
#
loop_
_entity_poly.entity_id
_entity_poly.type
_entity_poly.pdbx_seq_one_letter_code
_entity_poly.pdbx_strand_id
1 'polypeptide(L)'
;MFSLPQHPSSPSETKIILDETTEILTSQAPPHFRSPSPRPYLVGRHRAYRKKPVPPQPYPSLSTSTPPNSPLSPLSTSALLALFTLDRTRRESLQTRLNQPPFVSDTGPASCSACGRAISYATWRNLKYVMILEMDCRPLWDEILNAGLETWREAKACWDARCGGQECKRVLYDKAETVRVVRECIEQLPKCI
;
A
#
# COMPACT_ATOMS: atom_id res chain seq x y z
N MET A 1 0.57 -37.90 58.32
CA MET A 1 0.82 -36.57 58.90
C MET A 1 1.72 -35.81 57.94
N PHE A 2 1.17 -34.73 57.33
CA PHE A 2 1.79 -33.49 56.80
C PHE A 2 3.11 -33.57 55.99
N SER A 3 3.40 -32.80 54.94
CA SER A 3 2.75 -31.86 54.02
C SER A 3 3.83 -31.52 52.96
N LEU A 4 3.42 -31.15 51.74
CA LEU A 4 4.27 -30.49 50.73
C LEU A 4 4.72 -29.08 51.18
N PRO A 5 5.76 -28.50 50.55
CA PRO A 5 5.55 -27.49 49.48
C PRO A 5 6.51 -27.69 48.29
N GLN A 6 6.04 -27.67 47.03
CA GLN A 6 5.82 -26.53 46.10
C GLN A 6 7.09 -25.88 45.49
N HIS A 7 7.17 -26.04 44.15
CA HIS A 7 7.89 -25.36 43.03
C HIS A 7 7.92 -23.80 43.10
N PRO A 8 8.39 -23.03 42.07
CA PRO A 8 9.44 -23.19 41.02
C PRO A 8 10.31 -21.91 40.81
N SER A 9 11.35 -22.02 39.98
CA SER A 9 12.07 -20.85 39.39
C SER A 9 11.60 -20.59 37.95
N SER A 10 11.28 -19.33 37.67
CA SER A 10 10.89 -18.73 36.37
C SER A 10 12.07 -18.68 35.37
N PRO A 11 11.84 -18.40 34.05
CA PRO A 11 11.82 -17.00 33.62
C PRO A 11 10.80 -16.61 32.52
N SER A 12 10.31 -15.37 32.66
CA SER A 12 10.14 -14.31 31.64
C SER A 12 9.25 -14.59 30.41
N GLU A 13 8.00 -14.13 30.43
CA GLU A 13 7.55 -12.80 29.95
C GLU A 13 7.26 -12.74 28.44
N THR A 14 5.98 -12.94 28.09
CA THR A 14 5.37 -12.30 26.93
C THR A 14 3.94 -11.92 27.34
N LYS A 15 3.77 -10.69 27.84
CA LYS A 15 2.46 -10.09 28.10
C LYS A 15 2.06 -9.26 26.88
N ILE A 16 1.22 -9.81 26.02
CA ILE A 16 0.33 -9.00 25.17
C ILE A 16 -0.96 -8.88 25.96
N ILE A 17 -1.19 -7.70 26.52
CA ILE A 17 -2.45 -7.33 27.16
C ILE A 17 -3.38 -6.86 26.04
N LEU A 18 -4.44 -7.62 25.78
CA LEU A 18 -5.69 -7.07 25.27
C LEU A 18 -6.73 -7.37 26.33
N ASP A 19 -7.13 -6.32 27.06
CA ASP A 19 -8.23 -6.38 28.02
C ASP A 19 -9.52 -6.78 27.29
N GLU A 20 -10.05 -7.91 27.72
CA GLU A 20 -11.36 -8.44 27.38
C GLU A 20 -12.37 -7.76 28.32
N THR A 21 -13.20 -6.87 27.79
CA THR A 21 -14.40 -6.38 28.47
C THR A 21 -15.55 -6.33 27.50
N THR A 22 -16.39 -7.37 27.56
CA THR A 22 -17.69 -7.42 26.87
C THR A 22 -18.70 -8.12 27.75
N GLU A 23 -19.49 -7.32 28.46
CA GLU A 23 -20.93 -7.53 28.65
C GLU A 23 -21.57 -6.21 28.17
N ILE A 24 -22.66 -6.16 27.41
CA ILE A 24 -24.00 -6.64 27.76
C ILE A 24 -24.77 -6.91 26.46
N LEU A 25 -25.47 -8.05 26.42
CA LEU A 25 -26.51 -8.37 25.44
C LEU A 25 -27.72 -7.45 25.62
N THR A 26 -28.09 -6.74 24.55
CA THR A 26 -29.46 -6.26 24.37
C THR A 26 -29.92 -6.62 22.96
N SER A 27 -30.85 -7.58 22.94
CA SER A 27 -31.66 -8.02 21.81
C SER A 27 -32.47 -6.86 21.22
N GLN A 28 -32.39 -6.65 19.91
CA GLN A 28 -33.47 -6.06 19.11
C GLN A 28 -33.33 -6.41 17.62
N ALA A 29 -34.49 -6.72 17.01
CA ALA A 29 -34.72 -7.35 15.72
C ALA A 29 -34.30 -6.51 14.48
N PRO A 30 -34.23 -7.10 13.27
CA PRO A 30 -33.52 -6.54 12.13
C PRO A 30 -34.39 -5.57 11.32
N PRO A 31 -33.92 -4.35 10.98
CA PRO A 31 -34.60 -3.53 10.00
C PRO A 31 -34.03 -3.78 8.59
N HIS A 32 -34.90 -4.33 7.74
CA HIS A 32 -35.01 -4.11 6.30
C HIS A 32 -33.74 -3.79 5.49
N PHE A 33 -33.34 -4.77 4.66
CA PHE A 33 -32.50 -4.58 3.48
C PHE A 33 -33.04 -3.43 2.61
N ARG A 34 -32.42 -2.25 2.71
CA ARG A 34 -32.49 -1.22 1.66
C ARG A 34 -31.24 -1.34 0.81
N SER A 35 -31.42 -1.77 -0.43
CA SER A 35 -30.39 -1.71 -1.47
C SER A 35 -29.79 -0.30 -1.53
N PRO A 36 -28.46 -0.13 -1.43
CA PRO A 36 -27.85 1.15 -1.66
C PRO A 36 -27.92 1.46 -3.16
N SER A 37 -28.66 2.52 -3.48
CA SER A 37 -28.63 3.18 -4.80
C SER A 37 -27.18 3.52 -5.17
N PRO A 38 -26.74 3.31 -6.43
CA PRO A 38 -25.37 3.56 -6.83
C PRO A 38 -25.03 5.03 -6.62
N ARG A 39 -24.09 5.28 -5.70
CA ARG A 39 -23.54 6.63 -5.49
C ARG A 39 -22.84 7.06 -6.78
N PRO A 40 -23.15 8.25 -7.32
CA PRO A 40 -22.33 8.81 -8.37
C PRO A 40 -20.93 9.03 -7.81
N TYR A 41 -19.93 8.41 -8.43
CA TYR A 41 -18.54 8.71 -8.18
C TYR A 41 -18.34 10.20 -8.43
N LEU A 42 -18.28 10.99 -7.37
CA LEU A 42 -17.74 12.33 -7.44
C LEU A 42 -16.29 12.18 -7.85
N VAL A 43 -16.03 12.41 -9.13
CA VAL A 43 -14.71 12.62 -9.70
C VAL A 43 -14.13 13.82 -8.96
N GLY A 44 -13.42 13.53 -7.87
CA GLY A 44 -12.59 14.50 -7.18
C GLY A 44 -11.65 15.08 -8.23
N ARG A 45 -11.65 16.40 -8.34
CA ARG A 45 -10.75 17.16 -9.22
C ARG A 45 -9.32 16.81 -8.82
N HIS A 46 -8.75 15.79 -9.46
CA HIS A 46 -7.34 15.51 -9.42
C HIS A 46 -6.65 16.74 -9.99
N ARG A 47 -5.94 17.47 -9.11
CA ARG A 47 -4.88 18.36 -9.57
C ARG A 47 -4.00 17.51 -10.47
N ALA A 48 -4.04 17.82 -11.76
CA ALA A 48 -3.20 17.19 -12.76
C ALA A 48 -1.79 17.06 -12.18
N TYR A 49 -1.29 15.83 -12.11
CA TYR A 49 0.13 15.58 -11.98
C TYR A 49 0.79 16.20 -13.22
N ARG A 50 1.06 17.52 -13.17
CA ARG A 50 1.97 18.19 -14.09
C ARG A 50 3.33 17.58 -13.77
N LYS A 51 3.66 16.47 -14.46
CA LYS A 51 5.05 16.12 -14.74
C LYS A 51 5.69 17.43 -15.20
N LYS A 52 6.68 17.95 -14.48
CA LYS A 52 7.53 18.99 -15.06
C LYS A 52 8.04 18.39 -16.37
N PRO A 53 7.93 19.08 -17.51
CA PRO A 53 8.54 18.58 -18.74
C PRO A 53 10.02 18.40 -18.44
N VAL A 54 10.45 17.15 -18.36
CA VAL A 54 11.86 16.81 -18.36
C VAL A 54 12.37 17.33 -19.70
N PRO A 55 13.35 18.25 -19.73
CA PRO A 55 13.95 18.64 -21.01
C PRO A 55 14.41 17.36 -21.69
N PRO A 56 14.17 17.17 -22.99
CA PRO A 56 14.61 15.98 -23.69
C PRO A 56 16.12 15.86 -23.45
N GLN A 57 16.50 14.85 -22.66
CA GLN A 57 17.88 14.40 -22.64
C GLN A 57 18.22 14.12 -24.11
N PRO A 58 19.39 14.54 -24.62
CA PRO A 58 19.81 14.15 -25.95
C PRO A 58 19.84 12.64 -25.97
N TYR A 59 18.77 12.05 -26.52
CA TYR A 59 18.68 10.63 -26.75
C TYR A 59 19.91 10.29 -27.59
N PRO A 60 20.73 9.28 -27.23
CA PRO A 60 21.70 8.77 -28.18
C PRO A 60 20.93 8.50 -29.46
N SER A 61 21.35 9.15 -30.53
CA SER A 61 20.66 9.15 -31.81
C SER A 61 20.53 7.70 -32.22
N LEU A 62 19.35 7.12 -31.99
CA LEU A 62 19.06 5.76 -32.40
C LEU A 62 19.10 5.81 -33.92
N SER A 63 20.22 5.39 -34.50
CA SER A 63 20.32 5.19 -35.94
C SER A 63 19.26 4.15 -36.29
N THR A 64 18.10 4.62 -36.76
CA THR A 64 17.02 3.75 -37.25
C THR A 64 17.44 3.20 -38.60
N SER A 65 18.37 2.24 -38.60
CA SER A 65 18.51 1.28 -39.68
C SER A 65 17.57 0.10 -39.39
N THR A 66 16.29 0.39 -39.20
CA THR A 66 15.22 -0.62 -39.17
C THR A 66 14.42 -0.46 -40.45
N PRO A 67 14.25 -1.51 -41.26
CA PRO A 67 13.43 -1.42 -42.46
C PRO A 67 12.00 -1.02 -42.07
N PRO A 68 11.36 -0.12 -42.82
CA PRO A 68 9.99 0.27 -42.55
C PRO A 68 9.08 -0.94 -42.82
N ASN A 69 8.11 -1.16 -41.93
CA ASN A 69 6.95 -2.04 -42.14
C ASN A 69 7.12 -3.52 -41.77
N SER A 70 7.54 -3.83 -40.54
CA SER A 70 7.00 -5.05 -39.93
C SER A 70 5.55 -4.75 -39.48
N PRO A 71 4.51 -5.38 -40.05
CA PRO A 71 3.16 -5.16 -39.57
C PRO A 71 3.08 -5.64 -38.11
N LEU A 72 2.56 -4.79 -37.22
CA LEU A 72 2.23 -5.20 -35.86
C LEU A 72 1.19 -6.31 -35.97
N SER A 73 1.57 -7.54 -35.65
CA SER A 73 0.65 -8.68 -35.67
C SER A 73 -0.52 -8.39 -34.73
N PRO A 74 -1.77 -8.58 -35.17
CA PRO A 74 -2.93 -8.39 -34.31
C PRO A 74 -2.87 -9.40 -33.15
N LEU A 75 -3.06 -8.90 -31.92
CA LEU A 75 -3.24 -9.75 -30.75
C LEU A 75 -4.60 -10.45 -30.84
N SER A 76 -4.65 -11.74 -30.52
CA SER A 76 -5.93 -12.44 -30.39
C SER A 76 -6.74 -11.81 -29.24
N THR A 77 -8.07 -11.84 -29.36
CA THR A 77 -8.96 -11.38 -28.29
C THR A 77 -8.67 -12.10 -26.97
N SER A 78 -8.34 -13.39 -27.02
CA SER A 78 -7.96 -14.16 -25.83
C SER A 78 -6.68 -13.65 -25.17
N ALA A 79 -5.65 -13.33 -25.96
CA ALA A 79 -4.41 -12.75 -25.43
C ALA A 79 -4.64 -11.37 -24.83
N LEU A 80 -5.46 -10.53 -25.47
CA LEU A 80 -5.83 -9.21 -24.96
C LEU A 80 -6.55 -9.31 -23.61
N LEU A 81 -7.54 -10.19 -23.50
CA LEU A 81 -8.29 -10.41 -22.25
C LEU A 81 -7.37 -10.94 -21.14
N ALA A 82 -6.47 -11.87 -21.47
CA ALA A 82 -5.48 -12.38 -20.51
C ALA A 82 -4.57 -11.27 -19.98
N LEU A 83 -4.13 -10.33 -20.84
CA LEU A 83 -3.34 -9.18 -20.43
C LEU A 83 -4.12 -8.23 -19.51
N PHE A 84 -5.39 -7.95 -19.80
CA PHE A 84 -6.24 -7.14 -18.92
C PHE A 84 -6.46 -7.80 -17.56
N THR A 85 -6.68 -9.12 -17.54
CA THR A 85 -6.79 -9.88 -16.29
C THR A 85 -5.48 -9.81 -15.51
N LEU A 86 -4.35 -10.03 -16.17
CA LEU A 86 -3.03 -9.96 -15.54
C LEU A 86 -2.78 -8.59 -14.89
N ASP A 87 -3.04 -7.51 -15.61
CA ASP A 87 -2.86 -6.14 -15.13
C ASP A 87 -3.75 -5.85 -13.90
N ARG A 88 -5.04 -6.19 -14.02
CA ARG A 88 -5.99 -6.08 -12.91
C ARG A 88 -5.57 -6.89 -11.69
N THR A 89 -5.15 -8.14 -11.87
CA THR A 89 -4.72 -9.01 -10.77
C THR A 89 -3.50 -8.45 -10.07
N ARG A 90 -2.51 -7.92 -10.80
CA ARG A 90 -1.35 -7.25 -10.21
C ARG A 90 -1.77 -6.07 -9.34
N ARG A 91 -2.63 -5.20 -9.88
CA ARG A 91 -3.18 -4.02 -9.21
C ARG A 91 -3.87 -4.38 -7.90
N GLU A 92 -4.83 -5.29 -7.97
CA GLU A 92 -5.61 -5.73 -6.82
C GLU A 92 -4.73 -6.44 -5.78
N SER A 93 -3.77 -7.25 -6.23
CA SER A 93 -2.83 -7.96 -5.35
C SER A 93 -1.91 -6.99 -4.60
N LEU A 94 -1.34 -5.99 -5.28
CA LEU A 94 -0.51 -4.97 -4.61
C LEU A 94 -1.36 -4.16 -3.63
N GLN A 95 -2.54 -3.69 -4.04
CA GLN A 95 -3.43 -2.92 -3.18
C GLN A 95 -3.81 -3.69 -1.92
N THR A 96 -4.08 -4.98 -2.07
CA THR A 96 -4.40 -5.89 -0.96
C THR A 96 -3.19 -6.02 -0.06
N ARG A 97 -2.00 -6.29 -0.62
CA ARG A 97 -0.78 -6.50 0.16
C ARG A 97 -0.36 -5.26 0.95
N LEU A 98 -0.49 -4.06 0.38
CA LEU A 98 -0.23 -2.78 1.05
C LEU A 98 -1.23 -2.45 2.18
N ASN A 99 -2.30 -3.24 2.33
CA ASN A 99 -3.27 -3.16 3.40
C ASN A 99 -3.11 -4.26 4.46
N GLN A 100 -2.12 -5.14 4.31
CA GLN A 100 -1.82 -6.23 5.23
C GLN A 100 -0.55 -5.92 6.02
N PRO A 101 -0.36 -6.57 7.19
CA PRO A 101 0.89 -6.46 7.94
C PRO A 101 2.11 -6.79 7.06
N PRO A 102 3.23 -6.05 7.22
CA PRO A 102 3.53 -5.08 8.27
C PRO A 102 3.00 -3.64 8.01
N PHE A 103 2.30 -3.41 6.91
CA PHE A 103 1.79 -2.08 6.57
C PHE A 103 0.58 -1.70 7.42
N VAL A 104 0.37 -0.39 7.53
CA VAL A 104 -0.82 0.14 8.19
C VAL A 104 -2.00 0.01 7.23
N SER A 105 -3.10 -0.59 7.70
CA SER A 105 -4.34 -0.80 6.95
C SER A 105 -5.13 0.49 6.78
N ASP A 106 -5.99 0.54 5.74
CA ASP A 106 -6.93 1.66 5.56
C ASP A 106 -8.05 1.69 6.61
N THR A 107 -8.24 0.59 7.34
CA THR A 107 -9.32 0.38 8.29
C THR A 107 -8.75 0.28 9.70
N GLY A 108 -8.92 1.34 10.50
CA GLY A 108 -8.58 1.34 11.92
C GLY A 108 -7.83 2.59 12.38
N PRO A 109 -7.85 2.89 13.69
CA PRO A 109 -7.00 3.93 14.25
C PRO A 109 -5.53 3.48 14.20
N ALA A 110 -4.68 4.28 13.56
CA ALA A 110 -3.24 4.09 13.62
C ALA A 110 -2.67 4.82 14.84
N SER A 111 -1.81 4.16 15.61
CA SER A 111 -1.13 4.74 16.78
C SER A 111 0.38 4.76 16.59
N CYS A 112 1.05 5.69 17.26
CA CYS A 112 2.51 5.77 17.27
C CYS A 112 3.07 4.62 18.11
N SER A 113 3.99 3.84 17.54
CA SER A 113 4.66 2.72 18.23
C SER A 113 5.47 3.13 19.46
N ALA A 114 5.86 4.41 19.58
CA ALA A 114 6.66 4.90 20.70
C ALA A 114 5.84 5.48 21.86
N CYS A 115 4.76 6.22 21.57
CA CYS A 115 4.00 6.93 22.60
C CYS A 115 2.50 6.61 22.62
N GLY A 116 2.03 5.69 21.77
CA GLY A 116 0.64 5.23 21.72
C GLY A 116 -0.39 6.24 21.19
N ARG A 117 -0.01 7.51 20.97
CA ARG A 117 -0.91 8.54 20.47
C ARG A 117 -1.39 8.23 19.06
N ALA A 118 -2.66 8.55 18.76
CA ALA A 118 -3.20 8.45 17.41
C ALA A 118 -2.35 9.28 16.41
N ILE A 119 -2.04 8.69 15.26
CA ILE A 119 -1.25 9.31 14.19
C ILE A 119 -2.11 9.56 12.96
N SER A 120 -1.77 10.60 12.21
CA SER A 120 -2.38 10.83 10.91
C SER A 120 -1.85 9.83 9.89
N TYR A 121 -2.78 9.04 9.36
CA TYR A 121 -2.53 8.03 8.34
C TYR A 121 -2.49 8.59 6.90
N ALA A 122 -2.75 9.89 6.73
CA ALA A 122 -2.97 10.49 5.42
C ALA A 122 -1.77 10.37 4.46
N THR A 123 -0.54 10.49 4.97
CA THR A 123 0.68 10.46 4.14
C THR A 123 0.91 9.07 3.54
N TRP A 124 0.75 8.00 4.33
CA TRP A 124 0.82 6.63 3.83
C TRP A 124 -0.31 6.32 2.84
N ARG A 125 -1.55 6.74 3.15
CA ARG A 125 -2.68 6.58 2.22
C ARG A 125 -2.38 7.21 0.85
N ASN A 126 -1.85 8.42 0.85
CA ASN A 126 -1.51 9.13 -0.39
C ASN A 126 -0.39 8.42 -1.15
N LEU A 127 0.63 7.93 -0.45
CA LEU A 127 1.70 7.17 -1.08
C LEU A 127 1.18 5.87 -1.72
N LYS A 128 0.34 5.10 -1.01
CA LYS A 128 -0.31 3.91 -1.57
C LYS A 128 -1.11 4.26 -2.82
N TYR A 129 -1.88 5.33 -2.78
CA TYR A 129 -2.66 5.77 -3.92
C TYR A 129 -1.78 6.04 -5.15
N VAL A 130 -0.65 6.73 -4.99
CA VAL A 130 0.27 7.01 -6.11
C VAL A 130 0.93 5.73 -6.63
N MET A 131 1.30 4.77 -5.76
CA MET A 131 1.80 3.47 -6.20
C MET A 131 0.77 2.74 -7.06
N ILE A 132 -0.50 2.68 -6.62
CA ILE A 132 -1.58 2.04 -7.38
C ILE A 132 -1.90 2.80 -8.67
N LEU A 133 -1.82 4.13 -8.68
CA LEU A 133 -2.04 4.92 -9.88
C LEU A 133 -0.92 4.72 -10.92
N GLU A 134 0.34 4.65 -10.48
CA GLU A 134 1.45 4.28 -11.35
C GLU A 134 1.21 2.88 -11.94
N MET A 135 0.48 2.02 -11.21
CA MET A 135 0.00 0.74 -11.73
C MET A 135 -0.93 0.78 -12.90
N ASP A 136 -1.88 1.68 -12.86
CA ASP A 136 -2.79 1.81 -13.99
C ASP A 136 -2.07 2.45 -15.21
N CYS A 137 -0.95 3.15 -15.00
CA CYS A 137 -0.24 3.89 -16.05
C CYS A 137 0.95 3.15 -16.67
N ARG A 138 1.66 2.33 -15.89
CA ARG A 138 2.92 1.70 -16.29
C ARG A 138 3.02 0.28 -15.71
N PRO A 139 2.61 -0.76 -16.47
CA PRO A 139 2.47 -2.13 -15.97
C PRO A 139 3.81 -2.84 -15.67
N LEU A 140 4.94 -2.16 -15.90
CA LEU A 140 6.30 -2.66 -15.67
C LEU A 140 6.80 -2.42 -14.24
N TRP A 141 6.14 -1.58 -13.43
CA TRP A 141 6.50 -1.29 -12.02
C TRP A 141 7.86 -0.66 -11.76
N ASP A 142 8.66 -0.48 -12.80
CA ASP A 142 10.05 -0.05 -12.73
C ASP A 142 10.18 1.36 -12.16
N GLU A 143 9.26 2.26 -12.50
CA GLU A 143 9.27 3.60 -11.91
C GLU A 143 9.07 3.57 -10.39
N ILE A 144 8.17 2.70 -9.89
CA ILE A 144 7.93 2.57 -8.45
C ILE A 144 9.23 2.13 -7.75
N LEU A 145 9.88 1.10 -8.29
CA LEU A 145 11.07 0.48 -7.69
C LEU A 145 12.38 1.28 -7.86
N ASN A 146 12.44 2.15 -8.87
CA ASN A 146 13.64 2.91 -9.22
C ASN A 146 13.62 4.30 -8.56
N ALA A 147 12.96 5.28 -9.20
CA ALA A 147 13.00 6.67 -8.77
C ALA A 147 11.76 7.09 -7.98
N GLY A 148 10.64 6.38 -8.12
CA GLY A 148 9.33 6.82 -7.61
C GLY A 148 9.31 6.99 -6.09
N LEU A 149 9.67 5.94 -5.35
CA LEU A 149 9.70 5.97 -3.87
C LEU A 149 10.70 6.97 -3.28
N GLU A 150 11.62 7.51 -4.09
CA GLU A 150 12.60 8.52 -3.65
C GLU A 150 12.20 9.94 -4.07
N THR A 151 11.62 10.08 -5.26
CA THR A 151 11.42 11.39 -5.90
C THR A 151 10.00 11.91 -5.76
N TRP A 152 9.00 11.04 -5.62
CA TRP A 152 7.59 11.43 -5.51
C TRP A 152 7.36 12.30 -4.28
N ARG A 153 6.49 13.31 -4.44
CA ARG A 153 6.17 14.25 -3.37
C ARG A 153 5.51 13.51 -2.20
N GLU A 154 4.62 12.58 -2.51
CA GLU A 154 3.89 11.75 -1.57
C GLU A 154 4.82 10.82 -0.81
N ALA A 155 5.86 10.29 -1.46
CA ALA A 155 6.88 9.49 -0.81
C ALA A 155 7.68 10.34 0.19
N LYS A 156 8.18 11.51 -0.23
CA LYS A 156 8.86 12.46 0.66
C LYS A 156 8.02 12.85 1.87
N ALA A 157 6.75 13.21 1.64
CA ALA A 157 5.82 13.52 2.71
C ALA A 157 5.58 12.34 3.67
N CYS A 158 5.64 11.10 3.17
CA CYS A 158 5.56 9.90 4.01
C CYS A 158 6.83 9.73 4.84
N TRP A 159 8.02 9.89 4.25
CA TRP A 159 9.31 9.75 4.95
C TRP A 159 9.54 10.84 6.00
N ASP A 160 9.02 12.04 5.74
CA ASP A 160 9.09 13.17 6.67
C ASP A 160 7.98 13.13 7.73
N ALA A 161 7.04 12.18 7.65
CA ALA A 161 5.92 12.11 8.58
C ALA A 161 6.41 11.77 9.99
N ARG A 162 6.04 12.63 10.95
CA ARG A 162 6.43 12.51 12.35
C ARG A 162 5.21 12.44 13.26
N CYS A 163 5.39 11.80 14.41
CA CYS A 163 4.38 11.81 15.46
C CYS A 163 4.08 13.24 15.90
N GLY A 164 2.79 13.60 15.96
CA GLY A 164 2.32 14.91 16.44
C GLY A 164 2.37 15.11 17.95
N GLY A 165 2.86 14.12 18.71
CA GLY A 165 3.11 14.28 20.15
C GLY A 165 4.30 15.22 20.37
N GLN A 166 4.11 16.24 21.21
CA GLN A 166 5.10 17.30 21.48
C GLN A 166 6.49 16.76 21.83
N GLU A 167 6.54 15.73 22.67
CA GLU A 167 7.79 15.11 23.13
C GLU A 167 8.28 13.95 22.24
N CYS A 168 7.42 13.34 21.41
CA CYS A 168 7.78 12.15 20.66
C CYS A 168 8.53 12.50 19.37
N LYS A 169 7.92 13.30 18.48
CA LYS A 169 8.44 13.73 17.16
C LYS A 169 9.14 12.65 16.31
N ARG A 170 8.94 11.37 16.65
CA ARG A 170 9.57 10.21 16.01
C ARG A 170 9.03 10.07 14.59
N VAL A 171 9.91 9.66 13.68
CA VAL A 171 9.51 9.32 12.31
C VAL A 171 8.55 8.13 12.36
N LEU A 172 7.44 8.22 11.62
CA LEU A 172 6.38 7.22 11.67
C LEU A 172 6.70 5.97 10.84
N TYR A 173 7.49 6.13 9.78
CA TYR A 173 7.79 5.07 8.82
C TYR A 173 9.30 4.94 8.66
N ASP A 174 9.83 3.72 8.78
CA ASP A 174 11.19 3.44 8.41
C ASP A 174 11.27 3.37 6.87
N LYS A 175 11.94 4.36 6.27
CA LYS A 175 12.07 4.45 4.80
C LYS A 175 12.72 3.20 4.22
N ALA A 176 13.85 2.75 4.79
CA ALA A 176 14.63 1.66 4.22
C ALA A 176 13.82 0.36 4.28
N GLU A 177 13.20 0.09 5.42
CA GLU A 177 12.37 -1.10 5.60
C GLU A 177 11.11 -1.04 4.74
N THR A 178 10.41 0.09 4.70
CA THR A 178 9.20 0.24 3.88
C THR A 178 9.51 0.02 2.40
N VAL A 179 10.59 0.61 1.88
CA VAL A 179 11.00 0.44 0.48
C VAL A 179 11.37 -1.02 0.19
N ARG A 180 12.09 -1.68 1.10
CA ARG A 180 12.45 -3.10 0.96
C ARG A 180 11.20 -3.98 0.89
N VAL A 181 10.27 -3.83 1.82
CA VAL A 181 9.04 -4.65 1.85
C VAL A 181 8.15 -4.36 0.64
N VAL A 182 8.04 -3.10 0.19
CA VAL A 182 7.29 -2.77 -1.04
C VAL A 182 7.90 -3.45 -2.25
N ARG A 183 9.23 -3.48 -2.37
CA ARG A 183 9.94 -4.18 -3.46
C ARG A 183 9.60 -5.67 -3.46
N GLU A 184 9.67 -6.32 -2.31
CA GLU A 184 9.32 -7.74 -2.17
C GLU A 184 7.86 -8.01 -2.56
N CYS A 185 6.94 -7.11 -2.21
CA CYS A 185 5.54 -7.24 -2.59
C CYS A 185 5.34 -7.16 -4.11
N ILE A 186 6.08 -6.27 -4.80
CA ILE A 186 6.01 -6.14 -6.25
C ILE A 186 6.65 -7.35 -6.95
N GLU A 187 7.76 -7.86 -6.42
CA GLU A 187 8.46 -9.02 -6.98
C GLU A 187 7.63 -10.32 -6.91
N GLN A 188 6.71 -10.40 -5.95
CA GLN A 188 5.76 -11.51 -5.78
C GLN A 188 4.54 -11.43 -6.72
N LEU A 189 4.36 -10.33 -7.46
CA LEU A 189 3.24 -10.19 -8.38
C LEU A 189 3.40 -11.11 -9.61
N PRO A 190 2.30 -11.60 -10.21
CA PRO A 190 2.36 -12.45 -11.41
C PRO A 190 3.10 -11.78 -12.57
N LYS A 191 4.06 -12.44 -13.24
CA LYS A 191 4.93 -11.80 -14.26
C LYS A 191 4.52 -12.04 -15.71
N CYS A 192 3.76 -13.09 -15.99
CA CYS A 192 3.35 -13.48 -17.34
C CYS A 192 1.91 -14.03 -17.34
N ILE A 193 1.29 -14.01 -18.52
CA ILE A 193 0.09 -14.78 -18.87
C ILE A 193 0.45 -16.24 -19.16
#